data_AF-A0A317Z1Q3-F1
#
_entry.id   AF-A0A317Z1Q3-F1
#
_cell.length_a   1.000
_cell.length_b   1.000
_cell.length_c   1.000
_cell.angle_alpha   90.00
_cell.angle_beta   90.00
_cell.angle_gamma   90.00
#
_symmetry.space_group_name_H-M   'P 1'
#
loop_
_entity.id
_entity.type
_entity.pdbx_description
1 polymer ?
#
loop_
_entity_poly.entity_id
_entity_poly.type
_entity_poly.pdbx_seq_one_letter_code
_entity_poly.pdbx_strand_id
1 'polypeptide(L)' 'YVPIDQSIPTNRIQHIIEKVSPQFLINTTDTPLNYEGVTEITVMFQLINLYLQTVSNIL' A
#
# COMPACT_ATOMS: atom_id res chain seq x y z
N TYR A 1 12.29 6.15 -6.20
CA TYR A 1 11.11 5.86 -5.34
C TYR A 1 11.19 6.76 -4.11
N VAL A 2 10.05 7.15 -3.53
CA VAL A 2 10.00 7.91 -2.27
C VAL A 2 9.37 6.99 -1.22
N PRO A 3 10.11 6.55 -0.19
CA PRO A 3 9.52 5.75 0.87
C PRO A 3 8.58 6.62 1.72
N ILE A 4 7.39 6.11 2.00
CA ILE A 4 6.38 6.76 2.85
C ILE A 4 6.01 5.78 3.94
N ASP A 5 6.16 6.18 5.19
CA ASP A 5 5.63 5.47 6.34
C ASP A 5 4.19 5.94 6.59
N GLN A 6 3.22 5.04 6.55
CA GLN A 6 1.82 5.37 6.82
C GLN A 6 1.51 5.63 8.30
N SER A 7 2.47 5.41 9.21
CA SER A 7 2.33 5.77 10.62
C SER A 7 2.35 7.29 10.86
N ILE A 8 2.83 8.08 9.89
CA ILE A 8 2.85 9.55 9.99
C ILE A 8 1.45 10.13 9.73
N PRO A 9 1.17 11.35 10.21
CA PRO A 9 -0.13 11.99 10.00
C PRO A 9 -0.54 12.07 8.52
N THR A 10 -1.81 11.82 8.21
CA THR A 10 -2.34 11.78 6.83
C THR A 10 -2.07 13.06 6.05
N ASN A 11 -2.13 14.23 6.70
CA ASN A 11 -1.81 15.51 6.06
C ASN A 11 -0.34 15.61 5.59
N ARG A 12 0.58 14.92 6.28
CA ARG A 12 1.99 14.84 5.86
C ARG A 12 2.16 13.94 4.65
N ILE A 13 1.42 12.83 4.61
CA ILE A 13 1.40 11.93 3.45
C ILE A 13 0.84 12.68 2.23
N GLN A 14 -0.29 13.36 2.38
CA GLN A 14 -0.89 14.18 1.33
C GLN A 14 0.10 15.22 0.79
N HIS A 15 0.78 15.96 1.68
CA HIS A 15 1.78 16.94 1.25
C HIS A 15 2.93 16.32 0.44
N ILE A 16 3.37 15.10 0.79
CA ILE A 16 4.38 14.38 0.02
C ILE A 16 3.82 14.02 -1.37
N ILE A 17 2.60 13.50 -1.45
CA ILE A 17 1.98 13.09 -2.71
C ILE A 17 1.76 14.28 -3.65
N GLU A 18 1.26 15.41 -3.15
CA GLU A 18 1.10 16.64 -3.93
C GLU A 18 2.45 17.14 -4.47
N LYS A 19 3.48 17.17 -3.62
CA LYS A 19 4.81 17.67 -3.99
C LYS A 19 5.53 16.77 -4.98
N VAL A 20 5.40 15.46 -4.82
CA VAL A 20 6.07 14.47 -5.67
C VAL A 20 5.30 14.22 -6.96
N SER A 21 3.97 14.37 -6.93
CA SER A 21 3.06 14.10 -8.06
C SER A 21 3.35 12.74 -8.74
N PRO A 22 3.31 11.62 -7.98
CA PRO A 22 3.63 10.31 -8.53
C PRO A 22 2.53 9.82 -9.48
N GLN A 23 2.91 9.13 -10.56
CA GLN A 23 1.94 8.40 -11.40
C GLN A 23 1.54 7.05 -10.76
N PHE A 24 2.43 6.47 -9.94
CA PHE A 24 2.24 5.17 -9.31
C PHE A 24 2.55 5.23 -7.81
N LEU A 25 1.71 4.59 -7.01
CA LEU A 25 1.91 4.41 -5.57
C LEU A 25 1.89 2.91 -5.26
N ILE A 26 3.00 2.38 -4.75
CA ILE A 26 3.06 0.99 -4.27
C ILE A 26 2.74 1.01 -2.79
N ASN A 27 1.61 0.41 -2.42
CA ASN A 27 1.15 0.32 -1.05
C ASN A 27 1.28 -1.13 -0.56
N THR A 28 1.89 -1.33 0.59
CA THR A 28 2.03 -2.66 1.22
C THR A 28 1.15 -2.81 2.46
N THR A 29 0.36 -1.79 2.78
CA THR A 29 -0.59 -1.80 3.89
C THR A 29 -2.00 -2.12 3.39
N ASP A 30 -2.87 -2.49 4.32
CA ASP A 30 -4.28 -2.77 4.02
C ASP A 30 -5.13 -1.48 3.93
N THR A 31 -4.51 -0.30 4.09
CA THR A 31 -5.21 0.99 4.05
C THR A 31 -4.92 1.72 2.74
N PRO A 32 -5.87 1.74 1.78
CA PRO A 32 -5.70 2.45 0.53
C PRO A 32 -5.68 3.97 0.76
N LEU A 33 -4.87 4.67 -0.02
CA LEU A 33 -4.71 6.12 0.09
C LEU A 33 -5.58 6.91 -0.90
N ASN A 34 -5.99 6.29 -2.03
CA ASN A 34 -7.00 6.80 -2.97
C ASN A 34 -6.77 8.26 -3.44
N TYR A 35 -5.55 8.60 -3.85
CA TYR A 35 -5.26 9.93 -4.41
C TYR A 35 -5.68 10.04 -5.89
N GLU A 36 -6.38 11.13 -6.23
CA GLU A 36 -6.83 11.38 -7.61
C GLU A 36 -5.64 11.47 -8.58
N GLY A 37 -5.76 10.84 -9.75
CA GLY A 37 -4.72 10.84 -10.78
C GLY A 37 -3.51 9.96 -10.48
N VAL A 38 -3.49 9.25 -9.35
CA VAL A 38 -2.42 8.32 -8.96
C VAL A 38 -2.90 6.88 -9.09
N THR A 39 -2.13 6.04 -9.77
CA THR A 39 -2.42 4.60 -9.83
C THR A 39 -1.85 3.92 -8.59
N GLU A 40 -2.72 3.52 -7.67
CA GLU A 40 -2.35 2.78 -6.46
C GLU A 40 -2.31 1.27 -6.73
N ILE A 41 -1.19 0.63 -6.40
CA ILE A 41 -0.98 -0.82 -6.48
C ILE A 41 -0.79 -1.33 -5.06
N THR A 42 -1.81 -2.03 -4.54
CA THR A 42 -1.77 -2.61 -3.20
C THR A 42 -1.29 -4.05 -3.24
N VAL A 43 -0.19 -4.34 -2.53
CA VAL A 43 0.37 -5.68 -2.38
C VAL A 43 -0.07 -6.24 -1.03
N MET A 44 -1.14 -7.04 -1.02
CA MET A 44 -1.61 -7.72 0.19
C MET A 44 -0.79 -8.98 0.46
N PHE A 45 0.12 -8.92 1.44
CA PHE A 45 0.87 -10.10 1.90
C PHE A 45 -0.01 -11.09 2.69
N GLN A 46 -1.10 -10.61 3.31
CA GLN A 46 -1.97 -11.47 4.13
C GLN A 46 -2.69 -12.55 3.31
N LEU A 47 -3.10 -12.28 2.07
CA LEU A 47 -3.76 -13.26 1.21
C LEU A 47 -2.83 -14.41 0.82
N ILE A 48 -1.53 -14.12 0.61
CA ILE A 48 -0.51 -15.13 0.34
C ILE A 48 -0.31 -16.00 1.57
N ASN A 49 -0.18 -15.40 2.75
CA ASN A 49 -0.02 -16.16 4.00
C ASN A 49 -1.25 -17.01 4.33
N LEU A 50 -2.46 -16.49 4.13
CA LEU A 50 -3.70 -17.23 4.31
C LEU A 50 -3.79 -18.42 3.35
N TYR A 51 -3.43 -18.23 2.09
CA TYR A 51 -3.36 -19.29 1.09
C TYR A 51 -2.35 -20.37 1.50
N LEU A 52 -1.13 -19.99 1.90
CA LEU A 52 -0.09 -20.91 2.34
C LEU A 52 -0.52 -21.70 3.58
N GLN A 53 -1.13 -21.05 4.58
CA GLN A 53 -1.68 -21.73 5.77
C GLN A 53 -2.78 -22.72 5.42
N THR A 54 -3.65 -22.37 4.46
CA THR A 54 -4.74 -23.24 4.02
C THR A 54 -4.20 -24.48 3.31
N VAL A 55 -3.22 -24.31 2.42
CA VAL A 55 -2.58 -25.42 1.70
C VAL A 55 -1.80 -26.34 2.65
N SER A 56 -1.08 -25.77 3.63
CA SER A 56 -0.35 -26.54 4.64
C SER A 56 -1.23 -27.31 5.61
N ASN A 57 -2.51 -26.95 5.76
CA ASN A 57 -3.47 -27.67 6.61
C ASN A 57 -4.24 -28.77 5.86
N ILE A 58 -4.08 -28.86 4.53
CA ILE A 58 -4.77 -29.84 3.67
C ILE A 58 -3.79 -30.94 3.19
N LEU A 59 -2.48 -30.76 3.40
CA LEU A 59 -1.41 -31.75 3.16
C LEU A 59 -0.89 -32.32 4.49
#